data_AF-A0A380E3D0-F1
#
_entry.id   AF-A0A380E3D0-F1
#
_cell.length_a   1.000
_cell.length_b   1.000
_cell.length_c   1.000
_cell.angle_alpha   90.00
_cell.angle_beta   90.00
_cell.angle_gamma   90.00
#
_symmetry.space_group_name_H-M   'P 1'
#
loop_
_entity.id
_entity.type
_entity.pdbx_description
1 polymer ?
#
loop_
_entity_poly.entity_id
_entity_poly.type
_entity_poly.pdbx_seq_one_letter_code
_entity_poly.pdbx_strand_id
1 'polypeptide(L)'
;MKVVGLNRMREVETELQQRFSDVDFKFYKKASEIPESDLADLDILVGYDGGINEAFLRRCPNLKWIAWFATGVNTLPLDYIADHGILLTNGKGVQAKQLSEYILAFILDDYKKMKLSYDNQRQHIYDSKITGKRLSGQTILF
;
A
#
# COMPACT_ATOMS: atom_id res chain seq x y z
N MET A 1 -26.06 0.80 -5.68
CA MET A 1 -24.86 0.53 -4.87
C MET A 1 -23.88 1.65 -5.12
N LYS A 2 -23.37 2.31 -4.08
CA LYS A 2 -22.40 3.41 -4.20
C LYS A 2 -20.99 2.94 -3.84
N VAL A 3 -20.04 3.26 -4.71
CA VAL A 3 -18.62 2.97 -4.52
C VAL A 3 -17.85 4.28 -4.49
N VAL A 4 -17.13 4.53 -3.40
CA VAL A 4 -16.21 5.66 -3.30
C VAL A 4 -14.78 5.17 -3.52
N GLY A 5 -14.13 5.68 -4.55
CA GLY A 5 -12.70 5.54 -4.79
C GLY A 5 -11.92 6.69 -4.15
N LEU A 6 -10.88 6.34 -3.42
CA LEU A 6 -9.86 7.25 -2.88
C LEU A 6 -8.57 7.10 -3.68
N ASN A 7 -7.76 8.16 -3.66
CA ASN A 7 -6.53 8.30 -4.45
C ASN A 7 -6.86 8.25 -5.95
N ARG A 8 -6.46 9.27 -6.73
CA ARG A 8 -6.71 9.28 -8.18
C ARG A 8 -6.27 7.98 -8.85
N MET A 9 -7.20 7.25 -9.45
CA MET A 9 -6.98 5.99 -10.17
C MET A 9 -6.86 6.21 -11.69
N ARG A 10 -7.00 7.46 -12.15
CA ARG A 10 -6.79 7.87 -13.56
C ARG A 10 -7.68 7.07 -14.50
N GLU A 11 -7.11 6.42 -15.52
CA GLU A 11 -7.82 5.68 -16.57
C GLU A 11 -8.72 4.57 -16.03
N VAL A 12 -8.38 4.00 -14.86
CA VAL A 12 -9.17 2.97 -14.18
C VAL A 12 -10.52 3.50 -13.72
N GLU A 13 -10.65 4.79 -13.39
CA GLU A 13 -11.92 5.42 -12.98
C GLU A 13 -12.95 5.30 -14.11
N THR A 14 -12.54 5.67 -15.32
CA THR A 14 -13.36 5.58 -16.54
C THR A 14 -13.69 4.13 -16.89
N GLU A 15 -12.72 3.22 -16.79
CA GLU A 15 -12.94 1.79 -17.06
C GLU A 15 -14.00 1.19 -16.12
N LEU A 16 -13.92 1.49 -14.82
CA LEU A 16 -14.87 1.02 -13.82
C LEU A 16 -16.29 1.52 -14.11
N GLN A 17 -16.43 2.81 -14.41
CA GLN A 17 -17.73 3.41 -14.76
C GLN A 17 -18.34 2.81 -16.03
N GLN A 18 -17.51 2.54 -17.05
CA GLN A 18 -17.98 1.94 -18.30
C GLN A 18 -18.36 0.46 -18.13
N ARG A 19 -17.59 -0.28 -17.33
CA ARG A 19 -17.78 -1.72 -17.14
C ARG A 19 -18.95 -2.05 -16.21
N PHE A 20 -19.25 -1.15 -15.27
CA PHE A 20 -20.30 -1.33 -14.26
C PHE A 20 -21.24 -0.12 -14.25
N SER A 21 -22.02 0.05 -15.32
CA SER A 21 -22.94 1.19 -15.50
C SER A 21 -24.02 1.35 -14.42
N ASP A 22 -24.35 0.25 -13.73
CA ASP A 22 -25.41 0.22 -12.72
C ASP A 22 -24.89 0.58 -11.30
N VAL A 23 -23.60 0.91 -11.19
CA VAL A 23 -22.93 1.26 -9.95
C VAL A 23 -22.62 2.76 -9.94
N ASP A 24 -22.97 3.46 -8.87
CA ASP A 24 -22.64 4.87 -8.70
C ASP A 24 -21.22 5.00 -8.16
N PHE A 25 -20.26 5.33 -9.04
CA PHE A 25 -18.89 5.60 -8.65
C PHE A 25 -18.67 7.08 -8.36
N LYS A 26 -18.07 7.38 -7.21
CA LYS A 26 -17.56 8.70 -6.84
C LYS A 26 -16.07 8.61 -6.55
N PHE A 27 -15.29 9.57 -7.03
CA PHE A 27 -13.84 9.57 -6.86
C PHE A 27 -13.38 10.84 -6.15
N TYR A 28 -12.66 10.66 -5.05
CA TYR A 28 -12.14 11.73 -4.21
C TYR A 28 -10.64 11.54 -3.99
N LYS A 29 -9.89 12.63 -3.81
CA LYS A 29 -8.44 12.48 -3.59
C LYS A 29 -8.16 12.00 -2.16
N LYS A 30 -8.97 12.46 -1.21
CA LYS A 30 -8.83 12.16 0.22
C LYS A 30 -10.17 11.86 0.86
N ALA A 31 -10.13 11.11 1.97
CA ALA A 31 -11.30 10.80 2.78
C ALA A 31 -12.01 12.06 3.33
N SER A 32 -11.25 13.12 3.62
CA SER A 32 -11.77 14.40 4.11
C SER A 32 -12.55 15.21 3.07
N GLU A 33 -12.45 14.86 1.79
CA GLU A 33 -13.13 15.56 0.69
C GLU A 33 -14.48 14.93 0.35
N ILE A 34 -14.80 13.76 0.92
CA ILE A 34 -16.06 13.07 0.67
C ILE A 34 -17.21 13.86 1.34
N PRO A 35 -18.23 14.29 0.59
CA PRO A 35 -19.41 14.93 1.16
C PRO A 35 -20.17 13.98 2.10
N GLU A 36 -20.79 14.51 3.15
CA GLU A 36 -21.60 13.70 4.08
C GLU A 36 -22.75 12.96 3.38
N SER A 37 -23.29 13.52 2.29
CA SER A 37 -24.31 12.86 1.47
C SER A 37 -23.80 11.57 0.82
N ASP A 38 -22.52 11.50 0.48
CA ASP A 38 -21.90 10.31 -0.11
C ASP A 38 -21.39 9.33 0.95
N LEU A 39 -21.08 9.79 2.16
CA LEU A 39 -20.75 8.90 3.28
C LEU A 39 -21.98 8.14 3.76
N ALA A 40 -23.14 8.81 3.82
CA ALA A 40 -24.38 8.24 4.36
C ALA A 40 -24.88 7.00 3.59
N ASP A 41 -24.66 6.94 2.29
CA ASP A 41 -25.10 5.85 1.40
C ASP A 41 -23.93 5.08 0.76
N LEU A 42 -22.72 5.24 1.29
CA LEU A 42 -21.53 4.51 0.88
C LEU A 42 -21.66 3.00 1.17
N ASP A 43 -21.64 2.16 0.13
CA ASP A 43 -21.60 0.70 0.28
C ASP A 43 -20.16 0.15 0.30
N ILE A 44 -19.28 0.69 -0.55
CA ILE A 44 -17.92 0.19 -0.76
C ILE A 44 -16.91 1.34 -0.80
N LEU A 45 -15.89 1.27 0.05
CA LEU A 45 -14.73 2.16 0.01
C LEU A 45 -13.55 1.47 -0.65
N VAL A 46 -12.96 2.07 -1.68
CA VAL A 46 -11.78 1.55 -2.39
C VAL A 46 -10.64 2.55 -2.29
N GLY A 47 -9.46 2.12 -1.85
CA GLY A 47 -8.27 2.98 -1.81
C GLY A 47 -7.56 2.98 -0.46
N TYR A 48 -6.79 4.04 -0.20
CA TYR A 48 -5.98 4.22 1.01
C TYR A 48 -6.00 5.69 1.47
N ASP A 49 -6.31 5.93 2.75
CA ASP A 49 -6.14 7.25 3.37
C ASP A 49 -5.90 7.09 4.87
N GLY A 50 -4.90 7.79 5.41
CA GLY A 50 -4.57 7.74 6.84
C GLY A 50 -5.66 8.33 7.75
N GLY A 51 -6.65 9.04 7.19
CA GLY A 51 -7.82 9.58 7.88
C GLY A 51 -8.96 8.59 8.08
N ILE A 52 -8.85 7.34 7.59
CA ILE A 52 -9.86 6.31 7.84
C ILE A 52 -9.68 5.75 9.26
N ASN A 53 -10.48 6.28 10.18
CA ASN A 53 -10.54 5.88 11.59
C ASN A 53 -11.99 5.59 12.01
N GLU A 54 -12.21 5.24 13.27
CA GLU A 54 -13.54 4.89 13.77
C GLU A 54 -14.56 6.03 13.59
N ALA A 55 -14.16 7.28 13.85
CA ALA A 55 -15.02 8.45 13.66
C ALA A 55 -15.42 8.62 12.18
N PHE A 56 -14.53 8.29 11.25
CA PHE A 56 -14.85 8.24 9.82
C PHE A 56 -15.91 7.16 9.55
N LEU A 57 -15.70 5.93 10.03
CA LEU A 57 -16.59 4.79 9.75
C LEU A 57 -17.98 4.96 10.37
N ARG A 58 -18.09 5.65 11.51
CA ARG A 58 -19.40 5.98 12.14
C ARG A 58 -20.30 6.84 11.25
N ARG A 59 -19.73 7.57 10.29
CA ARG A 59 -20.49 8.38 9.31
C ARG A 59 -20.90 7.57 8.07
N CYS A 60 -20.47 6.31 7.97
CA CYS A 60 -20.72 5.42 6.84
C CYS A 60 -21.62 4.24 7.27
N PRO A 61 -22.88 4.47 7.64
CA PRO A 61 -23.74 3.45 8.26
C PRO A 61 -24.04 2.25 7.35
N ASN A 62 -23.91 2.43 6.02
CA ASN A 62 -24.18 1.41 5.02
C ASN A 62 -22.93 0.69 4.51
N LEU A 63 -21.75 1.02 5.03
CA LEU A 63 -20.48 0.50 4.53
C LEU A 63 -20.40 -1.01 4.76
N LYS A 64 -20.21 -1.76 3.67
CA LYS A 64 -20.13 -3.23 3.67
C LYS A 64 -18.74 -3.74 3.37
N TRP A 65 -17.94 -2.97 2.62
CA TRP A 65 -16.63 -3.43 2.16
C TRP A 65 -15.61 -2.30 2.07
N ILE A 66 -14.42 -2.54 2.61
CA ILE A 66 -13.23 -1.73 2.41
C ILE A 66 -12.22 -2.54 1.57
N ALA A 67 -11.96 -2.07 0.35
CA ALA A 67 -10.91 -2.55 -0.53
C ALA A 67 -9.65 -1.70 -0.36
N TRP A 68 -8.81 -2.10 0.59
CA TRP A 68 -7.67 -1.32 1.07
C TRP A 68 -6.43 -1.43 0.17
N PHE A 69 -5.95 -0.30 -0.35
CA PHE A 69 -4.80 -0.24 -1.28
C PHE A 69 -3.43 -0.28 -0.57
N ALA A 70 -3.36 -0.87 0.61
CA ALA A 70 -2.09 -1.15 1.28
C ALA A 70 -2.05 -2.58 1.83
N THR A 71 -0.86 -3.10 2.06
CA THR A 71 -0.67 -4.41 2.71
C THR A 71 -0.95 -4.31 4.21
N GLY A 72 -0.45 -3.25 4.86
CA GLY A 72 -0.63 -3.01 6.28
C GLY A 72 -2.02 -2.47 6.59
N VAL A 73 -2.65 -3.03 7.62
CA VAL A 73 -3.98 -2.63 8.11
C VAL A 73 -3.96 -2.11 9.55
N ASN A 74 -2.76 -1.96 10.14
CA ASN A 74 -2.57 -1.61 11.55
C ASN A 74 -3.16 -0.24 11.95
N THR A 75 -3.37 0.65 10.97
CA THR A 75 -3.93 1.99 11.18
C THR A 75 -5.45 2.00 11.13
N LEU A 76 -6.08 0.92 10.69
CA LEU A 76 -7.53 0.82 10.59
C LEU A 76 -8.13 0.43 11.96
N PRO A 77 -9.35 0.90 12.27
CA PRO A 77 -10.08 0.49 13.48
C PRO A 77 -10.63 -0.94 13.32
N LEU A 78 -9.76 -1.95 13.41
CA LEU A 78 -10.09 -3.34 13.08
C LEU A 78 -11.24 -3.91 13.94
N ASP A 79 -11.30 -3.55 15.22
CA ASP A 79 -12.37 -3.99 16.12
C ASP A 79 -13.72 -3.45 15.63
N TYR A 80 -13.81 -2.15 15.32
CA TYR A 80 -15.02 -1.56 14.76
C TYR A 80 -15.44 -2.22 13.44
N ILE A 81 -14.48 -2.45 12.54
CA ILE A 81 -14.72 -3.12 11.25
C ILE A 81 -15.32 -4.51 11.46
N ALA A 82 -14.75 -5.28 12.38
CA ALA A 82 -15.24 -6.62 12.71
C ALA A 82 -16.63 -6.59 13.37
N ASP A 83 -16.83 -5.72 14.36
CA ASP A 83 -18.10 -5.59 15.11
C ASP A 83 -19.28 -5.16 14.22
N HIS A 84 -19.00 -4.41 13.15
CA HIS A 84 -20.02 -3.95 12.20
C HIS A 84 -20.13 -4.85 10.96
N GLY A 85 -19.43 -5.98 10.92
CA GLY A 85 -19.51 -6.93 9.82
C GLY A 85 -19.00 -6.38 8.48
N ILE A 86 -18.08 -5.42 8.53
CA ILE A 86 -17.51 -4.80 7.33
C ILE A 86 -16.43 -5.72 6.78
N LEU A 87 -16.59 -6.17 5.53
CA LEU A 87 -15.56 -6.94 4.84
C LEU A 87 -14.32 -6.05 4.63
N LEU A 88 -13.15 -6.55 5.01
CA LEU A 88 -11.87 -5.88 4.75
C LEU A 88 -11.00 -6.76 3.85
N THR A 89 -10.65 -6.26 2.68
CA THR A 89 -9.64 -6.86 1.80
C THR A 89 -8.47 -5.90 1.65
N ASN A 90 -7.26 -6.42 1.44
CA ASN A 90 -6.05 -5.61 1.34
C ASN A 90 -5.15 -6.06 0.19
N GLY A 91 -4.10 -5.29 -0.10
CA GLY A 91 -3.14 -5.58 -1.16
C GLY A 91 -2.08 -6.64 -0.81
N LYS A 92 -2.38 -7.61 0.08
CA LYS A 92 -1.40 -8.60 0.52
C LYS A 92 -0.79 -9.34 -0.67
N GLY A 93 0.55 -9.36 -0.72
CA GLY A 93 1.32 -10.08 -1.75
C GLY A 93 1.68 -9.25 -2.98
N VAL A 94 1.02 -8.11 -3.24
CA VAL A 94 1.27 -7.29 -4.45
C VAL A 94 2.70 -6.76 -4.53
N GLN A 95 3.34 -6.51 -3.39
CA GLN A 95 4.70 -5.96 -3.32
C GLN A 95 5.77 -7.02 -2.95
N ALA A 96 5.40 -8.29 -2.80
CA ALA A 96 6.31 -9.32 -2.29
C ALA A 96 7.54 -9.51 -3.20
N LYS A 97 7.34 -9.44 -4.52
CA LYS A 97 8.43 -9.58 -5.50
C LYS A 97 9.41 -8.42 -5.44
N GLN A 98 8.91 -7.19 -5.49
CA GLN A 98 9.73 -5.97 -5.42
C GLN A 98 10.51 -5.92 -4.11
N LEU A 99 9.86 -6.27 -2.99
CA LEU A 99 10.55 -6.33 -1.70
C LEU A 99 11.65 -7.39 -1.68
N SER A 100 11.42 -8.56 -2.28
CA SER A 100 12.44 -9.62 -2.38
C SER A 100 13.64 -9.17 -3.20
N GLU A 101 13.42 -8.40 -4.28
CA GLU A 101 14.49 -7.81 -5.10
C GLU A 101 15.35 -6.82 -4.28
N TYR A 102 14.71 -5.94 -3.50
CA TYR A 102 15.42 -5.02 -2.60
C TYR A 102 16.19 -5.74 -1.50
N ILE A 103 15.60 -6.76 -0.87
CA ILE A 103 16.27 -7.56 0.17
C ILE A 103 17.56 -8.17 -0.40
N LEU A 104 17.48 -8.80 -1.58
CA LEU A 104 18.65 -9.39 -2.22
C LEU A 104 19.70 -8.34 -2.58
N ALA A 105 19.28 -7.18 -3.10
CA ALA A 105 20.16 -6.08 -3.43
C ALA A 105 20.93 -5.56 -2.21
N PHE A 106 20.24 -5.35 -1.08
CA PHE A 106 20.88 -4.86 0.15
C PHE A 106 21.79 -5.88 0.80
N ILE A 107 21.43 -7.17 0.76
CA ILE A 107 22.32 -8.25 1.21
C ILE A 107 23.63 -8.23 0.41
N LEU A 108 23.55 -8.09 -0.92
CA LEU A 108 24.74 -8.06 -1.78
C LEU A 108 25.55 -6.77 -1.61
N ASP A 109 24.90 -5.61 -1.48
CA ASP A 109 25.57 -4.33 -1.22
C ASP A 109 26.45 -4.41 0.04
N ASP A 110 25.91 -4.94 1.15
CA ASP A 110 26.68 -5.10 2.38
C ASP A 110 27.81 -6.14 2.25
N TYR A 111 27.49 -7.33 1.74
CA TYR A 111 28.47 -8.42 1.64
C TYR A 111 29.63 -8.09 0.70
N LYS A 112 29.37 -7.30 -0.35
CA LYS A 112 30.38 -6.93 -1.35
C LYS A 112 30.96 -5.54 -1.13
N LYS A 113 30.53 -4.84 -0.07
CA LYS A 113 30.98 -3.47 0.24
C LYS A 113 30.79 -2.55 -0.96
N MET A 114 29.68 -2.72 -1.71
CA MET A 114 29.49 -2.00 -2.98
C MET A 114 29.38 -0.49 -2.73
N LYS A 115 28.67 -0.06 -1.69
CA LYS A 115 28.62 1.35 -1.28
C LYS A 115 30.02 1.96 -1.06
N LEU A 116 30.87 1.30 -0.28
CA LEU A 116 32.24 1.76 -0.04
C LEU A 116 33.07 1.78 -1.33
N SER A 117 32.96 0.72 -2.16
CA SER A 117 33.64 0.66 -3.45
C SER A 117 33.22 1.80 -4.38
N TYR A 118 31.93 2.15 -4.39
CA TYR A 118 31.38 3.27 -5.16
C TYR A 118 31.90 4.61 -4.66
N ASP A 119 31.93 4.81 -3.33
CA ASP A 119 32.43 6.05 -2.74
C ASP A 119 33.94 6.22 -2.99
N ASN A 120 34.72 5.15 -2.92
CA ASN A 120 36.15 5.17 -3.28
C ASN A 120 36.37 5.47 -4.77
N GLN A 121 35.57 4.87 -5.66
CA GLN A 121 35.63 5.16 -7.10
C GLN A 121 35.42 6.66 -7.36
N ARG A 122 34.41 7.28 -6.72
CA ARG A 122 34.13 8.72 -6.87
C ARG A 122 35.26 9.61 -6.38
N GLN A 123 36.04 9.14 -5.41
CA GLN A 123 37.18 9.85 -4.85
C GLN A 123 38.51 9.51 -5.54
N HIS A 124 38.48 8.68 -6.58
CA HIS A 124 39.67 8.14 -7.24
C HIS A 124 40.62 7.40 -6.30
N ILE A 125 40.07 6.78 -5.24
CA ILE A 125 40.83 5.97 -4.29
C ILE A 125 40.82 4.52 -4.78
N TYR A 126 42.00 3.96 -5.01
CA TYR A 126 42.17 2.54 -5.32
C TYR A 126 42.65 1.80 -4.07
N ASP A 127 41.70 1.22 -3.32
CA ASP A 127 42.00 0.42 -2.13
C ASP A 127 41.86 -1.08 -2.42
N SER A 128 42.99 -1.72 -2.67
CA SER A 128 43.07 -3.17 -2.94
C SER A 128 42.79 -4.04 -1.70
N LYS A 129 42.67 -3.45 -0.51
CA LYS A 129 42.36 -4.17 0.73
C LYS A 129 40.86 -4.40 0.91
N ILE A 130 40.01 -3.68 0.17
CA ILE A 130 38.56 -3.90 0.21
C ILE A 130 38.26 -5.28 -0.35
N THR A 131 37.80 -6.16 0.53
CA THR A 131 37.39 -7.51 0.18
C THR A 131 35.98 -7.77 0.72
N GLY A 132 35.09 -8.22 -0.16
CA GLY A 132 33.75 -8.63 0.21
C GLY A 132 33.71 -10.07 0.72
N LYS A 133 32.80 -10.36 1.65
CA LYS A 133 32.51 -11.74 2.08
C LYS A 133 31.79 -12.51 0.96
N ARG A 134 31.87 -13.84 0.98
CA ARG A 134 31.01 -14.68 0.13
C ARG A 134 29.65 -14.82 0.81
N LEU A 135 28.58 -14.62 0.02
CA LEU A 135 27.21 -14.88 0.49
C LEU A 135 26.92 -16.39 0.55
N SER A 136 27.59 -17.19 -0.27
CA SER A 136 27.45 -18.65 -0.24
C SER A 136 27.82 -19.23 1.13
N GLY A 137 27.00 -20.15 1.62
CA GLY A 137 27.16 -20.79 2.92
C GLY A 137 26.74 -19.94 4.12
N GLN A 138 26.16 -18.75 3.90
CA GLN A 138 25.60 -17.92 4.97
C GLN A 138 24.14 -18.26 5.24
N THR A 139 23.69 -17.99 6.46
CA THR A 139 22.30 -18.18 6.89
C THR A 139 21.59 -16.82 6.93
N ILE A 140 20.40 -16.76 6.34
CA ILE A 140 19.50 -15.62 6.45
C ILE A 140 18.39 -15.99 7.44
N LEU A 141 18.13 -15.12 8.41
CA LEU A 141 17.00 -15.21 9.32
C LEU A 141 15.95 -14.17 8.90
N PHE A 142 14.70 -14.60 8.76
CA PHE A 142 13.54 -13.77 8.46
C PHE A 142 12.59 -13.71 9.65
#